data_AF-A0AAP5QL71-F1
#
_entry.id   AF-A0AAP5QL71-F1
#
_cell.length_a   1.000
_cell.length_b   1.000
_cell.length_c   1.000
_cell.angle_alpha   90.00
_cell.angle_beta   90.00
_cell.angle_gamma   90.00
#
_symmetry.space_group_name_H-M   'P 1'
#
loop_
_entity.id
_entity.type
_entity.pdbx_description
1 polymer ?
#
loop_
_entity_poly.entity_id
_entity_poly.type
_entity_poly.pdbx_seq_one_letter_code
_entity_poly.pdbx_strand_id
1 'polypeptide(L)'
;MEERSQRRKKKRRLRKWVKFVLVFAAFLLVIAGSVGTYAFVKLNNATKEAHVSLDRGDQSVKRIKEFDPKKDSFTVLLLGIDARDSKGESVDDARSDANVLVTFNRKKKTATMLSIPRDSYVNIPGHGYDKFAHAHAYGGYNLTYKTVENMLDIPVDYVVESNFDAFRDVVNELNGVTVNVKSQKIADRIKVDTKGKVVLKPGVQTLDGEQALAYVRTRKADTDLMRGQRQMEVLSAIIKKSKSLSSIPSYDDIVDSLGKNLKMNLSLNDAIGLFPFITSLKSVDSLQLTGSDSYIYTPQYGKNIYYFKLNEENLQEVKTKLKNDLNA
;
A
#
# COMPACT_ATOMS: atom_id res chain seq x y z
N MET A 1 -42.65 -16.32 63.83
CA MET A 1 -42.92 -16.89 62.48
C MET A 1 -42.51 -15.98 61.32
N GLU A 2 -42.46 -14.65 61.51
CA GLU A 2 -42.17 -13.67 60.44
C GLU A 2 -40.72 -13.70 59.91
N GLU A 3 -39.70 -13.92 60.74
CA GLU A 3 -38.31 -13.96 60.28
C GLU A 3 -38.01 -15.10 59.29
N ARG A 4 -38.64 -16.27 59.48
CA ARG A 4 -38.51 -17.41 58.54
C ARG A 4 -39.21 -17.15 57.20
N SER A 5 -40.32 -16.42 57.22
CA SER A 5 -41.05 -15.97 56.02
C SER A 5 -40.25 -14.94 55.22
N GLN A 6 -39.66 -13.94 55.90
CA GLN A 6 -38.81 -12.94 55.27
C GLN A 6 -37.51 -13.54 54.71
N ARG A 7 -36.84 -14.45 55.43
CA ARG A 7 -35.65 -15.18 54.91
C ARG A 7 -35.98 -16.03 53.67
N ARG A 8 -37.14 -16.69 53.62
CA ARG A 8 -37.61 -17.43 52.42
C ARG A 8 -37.90 -16.49 51.25
N LYS A 9 -38.56 -15.34 51.46
CA LYS A 9 -38.78 -14.33 50.41
C LYS A 9 -37.47 -13.73 49.88
N LYS A 10 -36.49 -13.45 50.75
CA LYS A 10 -35.15 -12.93 50.38
C LYS A 10 -34.36 -13.95 49.54
N LYS A 11 -34.32 -15.23 49.95
CA LYS A 11 -33.67 -16.31 49.16
C LYS A 11 -34.34 -16.54 47.79
N ARG A 12 -35.67 -16.37 47.71
CA ARG A 12 -36.42 -16.53 46.44
C ARG A 12 -36.16 -15.37 45.48
N ARG A 13 -36.05 -14.13 45.98
CA ARG A 13 -35.65 -12.96 45.19
C ARG A 13 -34.20 -13.06 44.71
N LEU A 14 -33.28 -13.50 45.55
CA LEU A 14 -31.87 -13.70 45.18
C LEU A 14 -31.72 -14.74 44.06
N ARG A 15 -32.42 -15.88 44.13
CA ARG A 15 -32.42 -16.89 43.04
C ARG A 15 -32.99 -16.36 41.72
N LYS A 16 -34.04 -15.53 41.76
CA LYS A 16 -34.58 -14.89 40.56
C LYS A 16 -33.59 -13.89 39.97
N TRP A 17 -32.88 -13.13 40.80
CA TRP A 17 -31.88 -12.17 40.38
C TRP A 17 -30.62 -12.84 39.80
N VAL A 18 -30.13 -13.91 40.43
CA VAL A 18 -29.02 -14.73 39.88
C VAL A 18 -29.40 -15.35 38.53
N LYS A 19 -30.62 -15.88 38.39
CA LYS A 19 -31.11 -16.37 37.07
C LYS A 19 -31.17 -15.25 36.03
N PHE A 20 -31.63 -14.06 36.41
CA PHE A 20 -31.66 -12.91 35.51
C PHE A 20 -30.26 -12.49 35.06
N VAL A 21 -29.30 -12.40 35.98
CA VAL A 21 -27.90 -12.06 35.67
C VAL A 21 -27.27 -13.11 34.74
N LEU A 22 -27.51 -14.40 34.98
CA LEU A 22 -26.99 -15.47 34.12
C LEU A 22 -27.59 -15.42 32.70
N VAL A 23 -28.90 -15.17 32.58
CA VAL A 23 -29.56 -15.04 31.27
C VAL A 23 -29.08 -13.78 30.54
N PHE A 24 -28.88 -12.68 31.25
CA PHE A 24 -28.35 -11.44 30.67
C PHE A 24 -26.89 -11.58 30.22
N ALA A 25 -26.05 -12.26 31.01
CA ALA A 25 -24.67 -12.58 30.63
C ALA A 25 -24.62 -13.51 29.40
N ALA A 26 -25.49 -14.53 29.34
CA ALA A 26 -25.60 -15.40 28.17
C ALA A 26 -26.06 -14.63 26.92
N PHE A 27 -26.99 -13.69 27.07
CA PHE A 27 -27.43 -12.81 25.98
C PHE A 27 -26.30 -11.91 25.46
N LEU A 28 -25.49 -11.33 26.35
CA LEU A 28 -24.31 -10.54 25.96
C LEU A 28 -23.26 -11.39 25.25
N LEU A 29 -23.05 -12.65 25.68
CA LEU A 29 -22.14 -13.59 25.01
C LEU A 29 -22.64 -13.95 23.61
N VAL A 30 -23.94 -14.12 23.40
CA VAL A 30 -24.53 -14.35 22.07
C VAL A 30 -24.33 -13.12 21.19
N ILE A 31 -24.57 -11.91 21.69
CA ILE A 31 -24.34 -10.67 20.94
C ILE A 31 -22.85 -10.55 20.57
N ALA A 32 -21.94 -10.68 21.53
CA ALA A 32 -20.50 -10.62 21.28
C ALA A 32 -20.03 -11.70 20.29
N GLY A 33 -20.55 -12.93 20.41
CA GLY A 33 -20.27 -14.02 19.49
C GLY A 33 -20.79 -13.75 18.07
N SER A 34 -21.99 -13.18 17.94
CA SER A 34 -22.57 -12.82 16.64
C SER A 34 -21.86 -11.63 15.97
N VAL A 35 -21.44 -10.62 16.73
CA VAL A 35 -20.59 -9.51 16.23
C VAL A 35 -19.23 -10.04 15.80
N GLY A 36 -18.59 -10.89 16.61
CA GLY A 36 -17.30 -11.50 16.28
C GLY A 36 -17.38 -12.43 15.06
N THR A 37 -18.46 -13.21 14.92
CA THR A 37 -18.67 -14.07 13.74
C THR A 37 -18.93 -13.24 12.48
N TYR A 38 -19.70 -12.16 12.58
CA TYR A 38 -19.93 -11.24 11.46
C TYR A 38 -18.64 -10.57 11.00
N ALA A 39 -17.86 -10.01 11.93
CA ALA A 39 -16.55 -9.43 11.66
C ALA A 39 -15.60 -10.48 11.02
N PHE A 40 -15.57 -11.70 11.55
CA PHE A 40 -14.73 -12.79 11.02
C PHE A 40 -15.13 -13.22 9.60
N VAL A 41 -16.43 -13.42 9.34
CA VAL A 41 -16.91 -13.81 8.00
C VAL A 41 -16.65 -12.70 6.98
N LYS A 42 -16.81 -11.44 7.38
CA LYS A 42 -16.57 -10.27 6.53
C LYS A 42 -15.08 -10.10 6.22
N LEU A 43 -14.23 -10.20 7.24
CA LEU A 43 -12.77 -10.25 7.10
C LEU A 43 -12.34 -11.37 6.14
N ASN A 44 -12.97 -12.55 6.24
CA ASN A 44 -12.67 -13.69 5.39
C ASN A 44 -13.15 -13.50 3.93
N ASN A 45 -14.13 -12.63 3.68
CA ASN A 45 -14.57 -12.28 2.33
C ASN A 45 -13.69 -11.16 1.73
N ALA A 46 -13.38 -10.11 2.49
CA ALA A 46 -12.48 -9.03 2.07
C ALA A 46 -11.07 -9.56 1.78
N THR A 47 -10.59 -10.53 2.57
CA THR A 47 -9.32 -11.23 2.30
C THR A 47 -9.36 -12.02 0.99
N LYS A 48 -10.45 -12.70 0.66
CA LYS A 48 -10.56 -13.45 -0.60
C LYS A 48 -10.63 -12.56 -1.83
N GLU A 49 -11.23 -11.37 -1.72
CA GLU A 49 -11.30 -10.41 -2.83
C GLU A 49 -9.96 -9.67 -3.05
N ALA A 50 -9.24 -9.34 -1.97
CA ALA A 50 -7.95 -8.65 -2.06
C ALA A 50 -6.76 -9.60 -2.29
N HIS A 51 -6.83 -10.86 -1.86
CA HIS A 51 -5.70 -11.78 -1.94
C HIS A 51 -5.50 -12.31 -3.36
N VAL A 52 -4.30 -12.08 -3.90
CA VAL A 52 -3.86 -12.63 -5.19
C VAL A 52 -2.67 -13.55 -5.01
N SER A 53 -2.58 -14.63 -5.78
CA SER A 53 -1.39 -15.47 -5.80
C SER A 53 -0.42 -15.01 -6.89
N LEU A 54 0.88 -15.05 -6.59
CA LEU A 54 1.93 -14.82 -7.58
C LEU A 54 2.24 -16.12 -8.33
N ASP A 55 2.63 -16.02 -9.60
CA ASP A 55 2.89 -17.19 -10.46
C ASP A 55 4.21 -17.94 -10.17
N ARG A 56 4.88 -17.60 -9.06
CA ARG A 56 6.16 -18.18 -8.60
C ARG A 56 6.04 -19.04 -7.33
N GLY A 57 4.83 -19.27 -6.82
CA GLY A 57 4.61 -19.97 -5.55
C GLY A 57 4.87 -19.08 -4.32
N ASP A 58 5.26 -19.71 -3.22
CA ASP A 58 5.20 -19.11 -1.87
C ASP A 58 6.28 -18.06 -1.57
N GLN A 59 7.42 -18.11 -2.28
CA GLN A 59 8.52 -17.16 -2.06
C GLN A 59 9.18 -16.70 -3.37
N SER A 60 9.92 -15.59 -3.31
CA SER A 60 10.71 -15.12 -4.43
C SER A 60 11.79 -16.14 -4.83
N VAL A 61 11.94 -16.36 -6.14
CA VAL A 61 13.01 -17.20 -6.73
C VAL A 61 14.41 -16.61 -6.49
N LYS A 62 14.50 -15.34 -6.09
CA LYS A 62 15.77 -14.68 -5.73
C LYS A 62 16.20 -14.96 -4.28
N ARG A 63 15.35 -15.62 -3.47
CA ARG A 63 15.71 -16.05 -2.12
C ARG A 63 16.35 -17.43 -2.14
N ILE A 64 17.56 -17.53 -1.58
CA ILE A 64 18.31 -18.78 -1.47
C ILE A 64 17.88 -19.58 -0.23
N LYS A 65 17.50 -18.89 0.85
CA LYS A 65 17.02 -19.48 2.11
C LYS A 65 15.50 -19.36 2.20
N GLU A 66 14.90 -20.25 2.99
CA GLU A 66 13.50 -20.15 3.38
C GLU A 66 13.22 -18.77 4.00
N PHE A 67 12.14 -18.14 3.56
CA PHE A 67 11.74 -16.81 4.00
C PHE A 67 10.83 -16.86 5.22
N ASP A 68 11.24 -16.23 6.32
CA ASP A 68 10.38 -16.01 7.48
C ASP A 68 10.02 -14.52 7.58
N PRO A 69 8.79 -14.10 7.22
CA PRO A 69 8.39 -12.70 7.27
C PRO A 69 8.35 -12.12 8.70
N LYS A 70 8.37 -12.98 9.72
CA LYS A 70 8.46 -12.61 11.13
C LYS A 70 9.89 -12.52 11.64
N LYS A 71 10.91 -12.71 10.82
CA LYS A 71 12.33 -12.58 11.22
C LYS A 71 13.15 -11.81 10.20
N ASP A 72 12.90 -12.05 8.92
CA ASP A 72 13.73 -11.56 7.84
C ASP A 72 13.34 -10.15 7.39
N SER A 73 14.32 -9.46 6.82
CA SER A 73 14.07 -8.24 6.03
C SER A 73 13.33 -8.62 4.74
N PHE A 74 12.43 -7.75 4.31
CA PHE A 74 11.51 -8.03 3.21
C PHE A 74 11.28 -6.81 2.33
N THR A 75 10.74 -7.04 1.13
CA THR A 75 10.36 -5.98 0.19
C THR A 75 8.86 -5.98 -0.09
N VAL A 76 8.32 -4.79 -0.36
CA VAL A 76 6.94 -4.60 -0.81
C VAL A 76 6.97 -3.70 -2.04
N LEU A 77 6.45 -4.18 -3.16
CA LEU A 77 6.25 -3.41 -4.38
C LEU A 77 4.83 -2.83 -4.39
N LEU A 78 4.74 -1.50 -4.34
CA LEU A 78 3.48 -0.76 -4.39
C LEU A 78 3.23 -0.27 -5.82
N LEU A 79 2.10 -0.70 -6.39
CA LEU A 79 1.66 -0.38 -7.74
C LEU A 79 0.39 0.47 -7.68
N GLY A 80 0.43 1.64 -8.30
CA GLY A 80 -0.71 2.54 -8.43
C GLY A 80 -1.25 2.53 -9.86
N ILE A 81 -2.47 2.03 -10.03
CA ILE A 81 -3.09 1.78 -11.33
C ILE A 81 -4.08 2.90 -11.65
N ASP A 82 -3.95 3.53 -12.83
CA ASP A 82 -4.97 4.44 -13.40
C ASP A 82 -6.04 3.60 -14.11
N ALA A 83 -6.72 2.73 -13.35
CA ALA A 83 -7.88 1.99 -13.85
C ALA A 83 -9.05 2.99 -13.91
N ARG A 84 -9.43 3.40 -15.12
CA ARG A 84 -10.60 4.25 -15.32
C ARG A 84 -11.78 3.36 -15.62
N ASP A 85 -12.62 3.11 -14.61
CA ASP A 85 -13.90 2.38 -14.78
C ASP A 85 -14.71 2.85 -16.00
N SER A 86 -14.62 4.15 -16.34
CA SER A 86 -15.25 4.76 -17.51
C SER A 86 -14.82 4.25 -18.89
N LYS A 87 -13.76 3.44 -19.01
CA LYS A 87 -13.26 2.91 -20.29
C LYS A 87 -13.45 1.40 -20.48
N GLY A 88 -13.96 0.68 -19.48
CA GLY A 88 -14.04 -0.78 -19.52
C GLY A 88 -12.67 -1.47 -19.55
N GLU A 89 -11.60 -0.76 -19.20
CA GLU A 89 -10.27 -1.35 -19.00
C GLU A 89 -10.28 -2.08 -17.66
N SER A 90 -9.99 -3.38 -17.66
CA SER A 90 -9.82 -4.12 -16.42
C SER A 90 -8.55 -3.62 -15.70
N VAL A 91 -8.48 -3.75 -14.37
CA VAL A 91 -7.29 -3.42 -13.58
C VAL A 91 -6.04 -4.10 -14.15
N ASP A 92 -6.21 -5.30 -14.73
CA ASP A 92 -5.12 -6.13 -15.27
C ASP A 92 -4.58 -5.62 -16.63
N ASP A 93 -5.35 -4.79 -17.36
CA ASP A 93 -4.94 -4.19 -18.66
C ASP A 93 -4.36 -2.78 -18.52
N ALA A 94 -4.51 -2.16 -17.35
CA ALA A 94 -4.11 -0.80 -17.10
C ALA A 94 -2.60 -0.68 -16.85
N ARG A 95 -2.05 0.52 -17.09
CA ARG A 95 -0.63 0.80 -16.83
C ARG A 95 -0.42 1.18 -15.37
N SER A 96 0.66 0.69 -14.77
CA SER A 96 1.08 1.14 -13.44
C SER A 96 1.82 2.48 -13.51
N ASP A 97 1.14 3.53 -13.06
CA ASP A 97 1.61 4.92 -13.14
C ASP A 97 2.39 5.37 -11.90
N ALA A 98 2.23 4.65 -10.79
CA ALA A 98 3.04 4.78 -9.58
C ALA A 98 3.70 3.42 -9.27
N ASN A 99 5.03 3.41 -9.16
CA ASN A 99 5.80 2.19 -8.91
C ASN A 99 6.80 2.49 -7.80
N VAL A 100 6.50 2.04 -6.57
CA VAL A 100 7.35 2.30 -5.41
C VAL A 100 7.73 0.97 -4.77
N LEU A 101 9.01 0.63 -4.79
CA LEU A 101 9.55 -0.49 -4.03
C LEU A 101 9.93 0.00 -2.64
N VAL A 102 9.51 -0.70 -1.59
CA VAL A 102 9.91 -0.43 -0.21
C VAL A 102 10.66 -1.63 0.34
N THR A 103 11.89 -1.43 0.76
CA THR A 103 12.71 -2.44 1.43
C THR A 103 12.71 -2.17 2.93
N PHE A 104 12.32 -3.17 3.71
CA PHE A 104 12.26 -3.09 5.16
C PHE A 104 13.41 -3.88 5.79
N ASN A 105 14.30 -3.17 6.49
CA ASN A 105 15.37 -3.78 7.26
C ASN A 105 14.88 -4.08 8.68
N ARG A 106 14.70 -5.38 8.99
CA ARG A 106 14.04 -5.78 10.23
C ARG A 106 14.90 -5.58 11.47
N LYS A 107 16.21 -5.86 11.36
CA LYS A 107 17.17 -5.68 12.47
C LYS A 107 17.40 -4.20 12.79
N LYS A 108 17.60 -3.37 11.77
CA LYS A 108 17.84 -1.93 11.96
C LYS A 108 16.55 -1.14 12.25
N LYS A 109 15.39 -1.73 11.96
CA LYS A 109 14.07 -1.07 11.99
C LYS A 109 14.04 0.17 11.10
N THR A 110 14.53 0.03 9.87
CA THR A 110 14.55 1.10 8.87
C THR A 110 13.82 0.65 7.61
N ALA A 111 13.29 1.59 6.85
CA ALA A 111 12.75 1.34 5.52
C ALA A 111 13.42 2.23 4.49
N THR A 112 13.63 1.70 3.29
CA THR A 112 14.17 2.42 2.14
C THR A 112 13.15 2.35 1.01
N MET A 113 12.62 3.49 0.57
CA MET A 113 11.72 3.57 -0.57
C MET A 113 12.50 3.88 -1.84
N LEU A 114 12.09 3.29 -2.97
CA LEU A 114 12.62 3.57 -4.29
C LEU A 114 11.45 3.73 -5.27
N SER A 115 11.32 4.92 -5.85
CA SER A 115 10.41 5.11 -6.98
C SER A 115 11.09 4.64 -8.28
N ILE A 116 10.40 3.78 -9.02
CA ILE A 116 10.82 3.30 -10.34
C ILE A 116 10.09 4.14 -11.40
N PRO A 117 10.81 4.97 -12.18
CA PRO A 117 10.19 5.77 -13.24
C PRO A 117 9.45 4.86 -14.22
N ARG A 118 8.19 5.20 -14.51
CA ARG A 118 7.34 4.37 -15.39
C ARG A 118 7.90 4.21 -16.81
N ASP A 119 8.66 5.20 -17.26
CA ASP A 119 9.24 5.29 -18.59
C ASP A 119 10.69 4.73 -18.63
N SER A 120 11.17 4.12 -17.53
CA SER A 120 12.50 3.49 -17.46
C SER A 120 12.69 2.43 -18.54
N TYR A 121 13.79 2.50 -19.29
CA TYR A 121 14.14 1.53 -20.33
C TYR A 121 14.76 0.29 -19.69
N VAL A 122 13.97 -0.79 -19.57
CA VAL A 122 14.34 -2.00 -18.84
C VAL A 122 13.98 -3.24 -19.63
N ASN A 123 14.69 -4.34 -19.39
CA ASN A 123 14.35 -5.62 -19.99
C ASN A 123 13.13 -6.24 -19.29
N ILE A 124 12.02 -6.36 -20.02
CA ILE A 124 10.79 -7.02 -19.59
C ILE A 124 10.87 -8.49 -20.03
N PRO A 125 10.77 -9.47 -19.11
CA PRO A 125 10.84 -10.89 -19.46
C PRO A 125 9.85 -11.28 -20.56
N GLY A 126 10.36 -11.96 -21.59
CA GLY A 126 9.55 -12.39 -22.75
C GLY A 126 9.19 -11.28 -23.74
N HIS A 127 9.51 -10.01 -23.47
CA HIS A 127 9.13 -8.86 -24.30
C HIS A 127 10.33 -7.99 -24.73
N GLY A 128 11.52 -8.20 -24.15
CA GLY A 128 12.72 -7.43 -24.46
C GLY A 128 12.74 -6.07 -23.76
N TYR A 129 13.55 -5.15 -24.26
CA TYR A 129 13.67 -3.81 -23.66
C TYR A 129 12.49 -2.91 -24.03
N ASP A 130 11.81 -2.38 -23.02
CA ASP A 130 10.71 -1.43 -23.17
C ASP A 130 10.54 -0.59 -21.89
N LYS A 131 9.49 0.24 -21.83
CA LYS A 131 9.14 1.04 -20.64
C LYS A 131 8.69 0.14 -19.51
N PHE A 132 9.20 0.37 -18.31
CA PHE A 132 8.82 -0.38 -17.10
C PHE A 132 7.30 -0.52 -16.93
N ALA A 133 6.51 0.54 -17.12
CA ALA A 133 5.06 0.49 -16.96
C ALA A 133 4.32 -0.41 -17.97
N HIS A 134 4.96 -0.79 -19.07
CA HIS A 134 4.39 -1.77 -20.00
C HIS A 134 4.43 -3.19 -19.44
N ALA A 135 5.29 -3.50 -18.45
CA ALA A 135 5.31 -4.82 -17.81
C ALA A 135 3.94 -5.15 -17.20
N HIS A 136 3.28 -4.16 -16.59
CA HIS A 136 1.93 -4.32 -16.06
C HIS A 136 0.90 -4.53 -17.18
N ALA A 137 0.97 -3.73 -18.24
CA ALA A 137 0.04 -3.87 -19.36
C ALA A 137 0.19 -5.21 -20.12
N TYR A 138 1.38 -5.82 -20.10
CA TYR A 138 1.65 -7.09 -20.77
C TYR A 138 1.33 -8.32 -19.91
N GLY A 139 1.42 -8.23 -18.58
CA GLY A 139 1.28 -9.41 -17.72
C GLY A 139 0.94 -9.11 -16.26
N GLY A 140 0.28 -7.97 -16.02
CA GLY A 140 -0.17 -7.52 -14.71
C GLY A 140 0.94 -7.42 -13.66
N TYR A 141 0.55 -7.58 -12.40
CA TYR A 141 1.48 -7.59 -11.26
C TYR A 141 2.56 -8.67 -11.38
N ASN A 142 2.28 -9.82 -12.03
CA ASN A 142 3.22 -10.94 -12.17
C ASN A 142 4.45 -10.56 -13.01
N LEU A 143 4.23 -10.01 -14.20
CA LEU A 143 5.33 -9.58 -15.06
C LEU A 143 6.04 -8.33 -14.50
N THR A 144 5.30 -7.49 -13.78
CA THR A 144 5.84 -6.29 -13.13
C THR A 144 6.87 -6.66 -12.05
N TYR A 145 6.53 -7.56 -11.11
CA TYR A 145 7.50 -7.93 -10.08
C TYR A 145 8.71 -8.64 -10.67
N LYS A 146 8.53 -9.51 -11.69
CA LYS A 146 9.65 -10.18 -12.38
C LYS A 146 10.61 -9.17 -13.03
N THR A 147 10.06 -8.11 -13.59
CA THR A 147 10.84 -7.01 -14.18
C THR A 147 11.66 -6.30 -13.10
N VAL A 148 11.07 -6.04 -11.92
CA VAL A 148 11.79 -5.47 -10.78
C VAL A 148 12.89 -6.41 -10.29
N GLU A 149 12.60 -7.70 -10.10
CA GLU A 149 13.59 -8.69 -9.64
C GLU A 149 14.76 -8.81 -10.62
N ASN A 150 14.51 -8.72 -11.92
CA ASN A 150 15.57 -8.74 -12.94
C ASN A 150 16.38 -7.44 -12.98
N MET A 151 15.70 -6.29 -12.86
CA MET A 151 16.37 -4.98 -12.86
C MET A 151 17.27 -4.79 -11.64
N LEU A 152 16.74 -5.07 -10.44
CA LEU A 152 17.40 -4.77 -9.17
C LEU A 152 18.14 -5.97 -8.58
N ASP A 153 17.93 -7.17 -9.09
CA ASP A 153 18.55 -8.41 -8.62
C ASP A 153 18.35 -8.65 -7.10
N ILE A 154 17.13 -8.40 -6.63
CA ILE A 154 16.67 -8.60 -5.24
C ILE A 154 15.30 -9.27 -5.28
N PRO A 155 14.89 -9.97 -4.20
CA PRO A 155 13.54 -10.48 -4.10
C PRO A 155 12.52 -9.33 -3.98
N VAL A 156 11.38 -9.48 -4.65
CA VAL A 156 10.16 -8.70 -4.39
C VAL A 156 9.22 -9.60 -3.59
N ASP A 157 9.13 -9.52 -2.27
CA ASP A 157 8.38 -10.51 -1.47
C ASP A 157 6.87 -10.32 -1.55
N TYR A 158 6.47 -9.06 -1.44
CA TYR A 158 5.07 -8.67 -1.49
C TYR A 158 4.82 -7.68 -2.62
N VAL A 159 3.61 -7.74 -3.17
CA VAL A 159 3.06 -6.80 -4.13
C VAL A 159 1.73 -6.31 -3.56
N VAL A 160 1.54 -5.00 -3.63
CA VAL A 160 0.27 -4.34 -3.31
C VAL A 160 -0.09 -3.45 -4.49
N GLU A 161 -1.24 -3.70 -5.08
CA GLU A 161 -1.79 -2.97 -6.20
C GLU A 161 -3.02 -2.20 -5.73
N SER A 162 -3.06 -0.91 -6.02
CA SER A 162 -4.12 0.00 -5.59
C SER A 162 -4.60 0.85 -6.76
N ASN A 163 -5.91 1.01 -6.88
CA ASN A 163 -6.48 2.04 -7.73
C ASN A 163 -6.55 3.39 -6.99
N PHE A 164 -7.08 4.42 -7.65
CA PHE A 164 -7.23 5.76 -7.06
C PHE A 164 -8.26 5.82 -5.95
N ASP A 165 -9.28 4.96 -5.97
CA ASP A 165 -10.35 4.96 -4.99
C ASP A 165 -9.83 4.44 -3.65
N ALA A 166 -9.13 3.28 -3.65
CA ALA A 166 -8.44 2.76 -2.47
C ALA A 166 -7.48 3.80 -1.87
N PHE A 167 -6.72 4.50 -2.71
CA PHE A 167 -5.79 5.52 -2.24
C PHE A 167 -6.52 6.68 -1.52
N ARG A 168 -7.64 7.17 -2.08
CA ARG A 168 -8.42 8.24 -1.44
C ARG A 168 -9.04 7.78 -0.14
N ASP A 169 -9.60 6.57 -0.12
CA ASP A 169 -10.28 6.01 1.04
C ASP A 169 -9.31 5.84 2.20
N VAL A 170 -8.11 5.30 1.95
CA VAL A 170 -7.03 5.21 2.95
C VAL A 170 -6.70 6.59 3.52
N VAL A 171 -6.45 7.59 2.67
CA VAL A 171 -6.09 8.93 3.14
C VAL A 171 -7.20 9.58 3.96
N ASN A 172 -8.46 9.41 3.53
CA ASN A 172 -9.62 9.95 4.24
C ASN A 172 -9.83 9.28 5.59
N GLU A 173 -9.68 7.97 5.67
CA GLU A 173 -9.79 7.19 6.90
C GLU A 173 -8.71 7.56 7.93
N LEU A 174 -7.53 7.92 7.44
CA LEU A 174 -6.47 8.51 8.25
C LEU A 174 -6.78 9.94 8.71
N ASN A 175 -7.94 10.52 8.37
CA ASN A 175 -8.29 11.93 8.55
C ASN A 175 -7.28 12.87 7.87
N GLY A 176 -6.86 12.49 6.66
CA GLY A 176 -5.90 13.21 5.84
C GLY A 176 -4.44 12.99 6.23
N VAL A 177 -3.55 13.43 5.34
CA VAL A 177 -2.09 13.28 5.47
C VAL A 177 -1.38 14.63 5.41
N THR A 178 -0.40 14.85 6.28
CA THR A 178 0.32 16.12 6.33
C THR A 178 1.47 16.12 5.32
N VAL A 179 1.46 17.09 4.41
CA VAL A 179 2.43 17.26 3.32
C VAL A 179 2.92 18.71 3.29
N ASN A 180 4.18 18.93 2.88
CA ASN A 180 4.71 20.27 2.68
C ASN A 180 4.74 20.62 1.18
N VAL A 181 3.75 21.38 0.71
CA VAL A 181 3.68 21.81 -0.69
C VAL A 181 4.76 22.86 -0.94
N LYS A 182 5.86 22.46 -1.58
CA LYS A 182 7.09 23.27 -1.67
C LYS A 182 7.00 24.53 -2.55
N SER A 183 6.05 24.62 -3.48
CA SER A 183 5.99 25.76 -4.40
C SER A 183 4.58 26.11 -4.86
N GLN A 184 4.36 27.40 -5.13
CA GLN A 184 3.14 27.91 -5.76
C GLN A 184 2.92 27.30 -7.15
N LYS A 185 4.01 27.06 -7.90
CA LYS A 185 3.96 26.41 -9.22
C LYS A 185 3.27 25.04 -9.18
N ILE A 186 3.53 24.23 -8.15
CA ILE A 186 2.87 22.93 -7.95
C ILE A 186 1.38 23.13 -7.65
N ALA A 187 1.05 24.05 -6.74
CA ALA A 187 -0.33 24.35 -6.37
C ALA A 187 -1.17 24.83 -7.57
N ASP A 188 -0.63 25.78 -8.35
CA ASP A 188 -1.29 26.30 -9.55
C ASP A 188 -1.46 25.23 -10.61
N ARG A 189 -0.44 24.37 -10.79
CA ARG A 189 -0.53 23.27 -11.75
C ARG A 189 -1.62 22.28 -11.35
N ILE A 190 -1.71 21.92 -10.08
CA ILE A 190 -2.76 21.02 -9.57
C ILE A 190 -4.15 21.61 -9.81
N LYS A 191 -4.31 22.92 -9.60
CA LYS A 191 -5.55 23.63 -9.93
C LYS A 191 -5.91 23.50 -11.42
N VAL A 192 -4.92 23.63 -12.31
CA VAL A 192 -5.12 23.43 -13.76
C VAL A 192 -5.46 21.97 -14.08
N ASP A 193 -4.68 21.01 -13.57
CA ASP A 193 -4.83 19.57 -13.85
C ASP A 193 -6.20 19.05 -13.38
N THR A 194 -6.76 19.62 -12.31
CA THR A 194 -8.06 19.25 -11.74
C THR A 194 -9.22 20.13 -12.21
N LYS A 195 -8.98 21.05 -13.16
CA LYS A 195 -10.00 22.02 -13.64
C LYS A 195 -10.62 22.85 -12.50
N GLY A 196 -9.82 23.23 -11.52
CA GLY A 196 -10.20 24.06 -10.39
C GLY A 196 -10.81 23.33 -9.20
N LYS A 197 -10.99 22.00 -9.28
CA LYS A 197 -11.59 21.21 -8.18
C LYS A 197 -10.69 21.15 -6.94
N VAL A 198 -9.38 21.07 -7.14
CA VAL A 198 -8.40 21.02 -6.05
C VAL A 198 -7.59 22.32 -6.03
N VAL A 199 -7.56 22.98 -4.88
CA VAL A 199 -6.76 24.19 -4.65
C VAL A 199 -5.88 23.96 -3.42
N LEU A 200 -4.57 23.93 -3.65
CA LEU A 200 -3.57 23.81 -2.58
C LEU A 200 -2.90 25.16 -2.31
N LYS A 201 -2.25 25.29 -1.15
CA LYS A 201 -1.39 26.43 -0.83
C LYS A 201 0.04 25.94 -0.56
N PRO A 202 1.07 26.76 -0.82
CA PRO A 202 2.42 26.45 -0.39
C PRO A 202 2.52 26.33 1.13
N GLY A 203 3.41 25.45 1.60
CA GLY A 203 3.64 25.19 3.01
C GLY A 203 3.02 23.88 3.51
N VAL A 204 3.08 23.70 4.83
CA VAL A 204 2.59 22.49 5.50
C VAL A 204 1.08 22.54 5.61
N GLN A 205 0.40 21.51 5.10
CA GLN A 205 -1.05 21.37 5.18
C GLN A 205 -1.46 19.89 5.24
N THR A 206 -2.62 19.62 5.83
CA THR A 206 -3.24 18.30 5.83
C THR A 206 -4.09 18.16 4.57
N LEU A 207 -3.79 17.16 3.75
CA LEU A 207 -4.48 16.85 2.52
C LEU A 207 -5.50 15.73 2.76
N ASP A 208 -6.74 15.93 2.31
CA ASP A 208 -7.70 14.83 2.14
C ASP A 208 -7.32 13.91 0.96
N GLY A 209 -8.10 12.86 0.73
CA GLY A 209 -7.85 11.88 -0.33
C GLY A 209 -7.82 12.51 -1.73
N GLU A 210 -8.73 13.41 -2.07
CA GLU A 210 -8.78 14.04 -3.40
C GLU A 210 -7.57 14.96 -3.60
N GLN A 211 -7.23 15.75 -2.59
CA GLN A 211 -6.08 16.64 -2.58
C GLN A 211 -4.76 15.87 -2.66
N ALA A 212 -4.61 14.81 -1.87
CA ALA A 212 -3.42 13.95 -1.87
C ALA A 212 -3.26 13.25 -3.22
N LEU A 213 -4.36 12.75 -3.80
CA LEU A 213 -4.34 12.09 -5.10
C LEU A 213 -3.90 13.06 -6.20
N ALA A 214 -4.44 14.28 -6.20
CA ALA A 214 -4.04 15.31 -7.15
C ALA A 214 -2.56 15.69 -7.00
N TYR A 215 -2.06 15.76 -5.76
CA TYR A 215 -0.66 16.05 -5.45
C TYR A 215 0.30 14.98 -5.99
N VAL A 216 -0.01 13.69 -5.83
CA VAL A 216 0.85 12.60 -6.33
C VAL A 216 0.73 12.35 -7.83
N ARG A 217 -0.34 12.85 -8.48
CA ARG A 217 -0.57 12.69 -9.92
C ARG A 217 0.01 13.82 -10.77
N THR A 218 0.20 15.03 -10.23
CA THR A 218 0.67 16.14 -11.05
C THR A 218 2.07 15.86 -11.60
N ARG A 219 2.24 16.13 -12.91
CA ARG A 219 3.49 15.91 -13.67
C ARG A 219 3.98 17.18 -14.33
N LYS A 220 3.08 17.96 -14.93
CA LYS A 220 3.43 19.12 -15.77
C LYS A 220 4.02 20.29 -14.97
N ALA A 221 4.17 20.17 -13.66
CA ALA A 221 4.90 21.11 -12.84
C ALA A 221 6.43 20.87 -12.91
N ASP A 222 6.86 19.63 -13.14
CA ASP A 222 8.25 19.15 -13.03
C ASP A 222 8.50 17.81 -13.76
N THR A 223 9.51 17.04 -13.34
CA THR A 223 9.94 15.77 -13.96
C THR A 223 9.25 14.56 -13.31
N ASP A 224 9.26 13.41 -13.98
CA ASP A 224 8.70 12.17 -13.42
C ASP A 224 9.39 11.74 -12.11
N LEU A 225 10.68 12.05 -12.01
CA LEU A 225 11.50 11.88 -10.81
C LEU A 225 10.93 12.66 -9.61
N MET A 226 10.51 13.91 -9.80
CA MET A 226 9.90 14.73 -8.75
C MET A 226 8.50 14.21 -8.37
N ARG A 227 7.75 13.66 -9.32
CA ARG A 227 6.50 12.96 -9.03
C ARG A 227 6.73 11.74 -8.14
N GLY A 228 7.75 10.93 -8.43
CA GLY A 228 8.16 9.81 -7.58
C GLY A 228 8.51 10.24 -6.16
N GLN A 229 9.21 11.38 -6.01
CA GLN A 229 9.51 11.95 -4.69
C GLN A 229 8.24 12.35 -3.93
N ARG A 230 7.24 12.96 -4.60
CA ARG A 230 5.95 13.26 -3.97
C ARG A 230 5.20 12.00 -3.55
N GLN A 231 5.21 10.95 -4.36
CA GLN A 231 4.61 9.66 -4.00
C GLN A 231 5.24 9.09 -2.73
N MET A 232 6.57 9.10 -2.63
CA MET A 232 7.29 8.68 -1.43
C MET A 232 7.05 9.59 -0.21
N GLU A 233 6.94 10.91 -0.42
CA GLU A 233 6.57 11.88 0.63
C GLU A 233 5.19 11.56 1.21
N VAL A 234 4.19 11.35 0.35
CA VAL A 234 2.83 11.00 0.78
C VAL A 234 2.78 9.63 1.45
N LEU A 235 3.51 8.64 0.93
CA LEU A 235 3.59 7.32 1.56
C LEU A 235 4.21 7.39 2.97
N SER A 236 5.25 8.22 3.14
CA SER A 236 5.84 8.47 4.46
C SER A 236 4.86 9.17 5.40
N ALA A 237 4.06 10.11 4.88
CA ALA A 237 3.01 10.79 5.64
C ALA A 237 1.90 9.81 6.07
N ILE A 238 1.52 8.87 5.20
CA ILE A 238 0.58 7.77 5.51
C ILE A 238 1.14 6.92 6.66
N ILE A 239 2.39 6.45 6.55
CA ILE A 239 3.05 5.64 7.60
C ILE A 239 3.13 6.42 8.91
N LYS A 240 3.45 7.72 8.86
CA LYS A 240 3.53 8.56 10.06
C LYS A 240 2.16 8.75 10.72
N LYS A 241 1.11 8.99 9.92
CA LYS A 241 -0.25 9.19 10.40
C LYS A 241 -0.83 7.90 10.98
N SER A 242 -0.53 6.74 10.39
CA SER A 242 -0.98 5.45 10.92
C SER A 242 -0.39 5.11 12.29
N LYS A 243 0.80 5.63 12.65
CA LYS A 243 1.33 5.51 14.03
C LYS A 243 0.38 6.11 15.07
N SER A 244 -0.31 7.20 14.73
CA SER A 244 -1.26 7.86 15.64
C SER A 244 -2.57 7.07 15.83
N LEU A 245 -2.85 6.12 14.92
CA LEU A 245 -3.99 5.21 14.98
C LEU A 245 -3.70 3.90 15.71
N SER A 246 -2.50 3.72 16.27
CA SER A 246 -2.15 2.58 17.13
C SER A 246 -3.00 2.46 18.41
N SER A 247 -3.98 3.36 18.58
CA SER A 247 -4.88 3.48 19.73
C SER A 247 -6.37 3.19 19.40
N ILE A 248 -6.75 2.92 18.14
CA ILE A 248 -8.17 2.74 17.78
C ILE A 248 -8.54 1.24 17.75
N PRO A 249 -9.58 0.79 18.48
CA PRO A 249 -10.01 -0.62 18.53
C PRO A 249 -10.76 -1.16 17.29
N SER A 250 -10.97 -0.37 16.24
CA SER A 250 -11.85 -0.71 15.12
C SER A 250 -11.09 -0.66 13.79
N TYR A 251 -10.27 -1.68 13.53
CA TYR A 251 -9.57 -1.84 12.25
C TYR A 251 -10.46 -2.46 11.15
N ASP A 252 -11.63 -2.99 11.53
CA ASP A 252 -12.55 -3.68 10.62
C ASP A 252 -13.08 -2.76 9.50
N ASP A 253 -13.37 -1.49 9.78
CA ASP A 253 -13.93 -0.56 8.78
C ASP A 253 -12.90 -0.13 7.70
N ILE A 254 -11.62 0.02 8.09
CA ILE A 254 -10.51 0.30 7.15
C ILE A 254 -10.28 -0.91 6.24
N VAL A 255 -10.34 -2.10 6.84
CA VAL A 255 -10.21 -3.37 6.14
C VAL A 255 -11.33 -3.60 5.13
N ASP A 256 -12.57 -3.28 5.53
CA ASP A 256 -13.77 -3.48 4.73
C ASP A 256 -13.85 -2.55 3.52
N SER A 257 -13.33 -1.32 3.63
CA SER A 257 -13.25 -0.37 2.51
C SER A 257 -12.13 -0.71 1.51
N LEU A 258 -11.05 -1.34 1.99
CA LEU A 258 -9.88 -1.68 1.16
C LEU A 258 -10.08 -2.90 0.25
N GLY A 259 -10.89 -3.89 0.65
CA GLY A 259 -10.95 -5.20 0.01
C GLY A 259 -11.28 -5.23 -1.49
N LYS A 260 -12.02 -4.23 -2.00
CA LYS A 260 -12.45 -4.18 -3.42
C LYS A 260 -11.48 -3.45 -4.34
N ASN A 261 -10.69 -2.54 -3.79
CA ASN A 261 -9.90 -1.57 -4.54
C ASN A 261 -8.38 -1.78 -4.39
N LEU A 262 -7.99 -2.78 -3.61
CA LEU A 262 -6.62 -3.13 -3.29
C LEU A 262 -6.41 -4.64 -3.47
N LYS A 263 -5.46 -5.02 -4.33
CA LYS A 263 -5.01 -6.40 -4.50
C LYS A 263 -3.65 -6.58 -3.83
N MET A 264 -3.42 -7.67 -3.11
CA MET A 264 -2.14 -7.96 -2.45
C MET A 264 -1.87 -9.46 -2.36
N ASN A 265 -0.59 -9.87 -2.39
CA ASN A 265 -0.24 -11.30 -2.32
C ASN A 265 0.00 -11.85 -0.90
N LEU A 266 -0.32 -11.07 0.12
CA LEU A 266 -0.32 -11.50 1.51
C LEU A 266 -1.75 -11.58 2.02
N SER A 267 -2.00 -12.41 3.03
CA SER A 267 -3.28 -12.37 3.71
C SER A 267 -3.38 -11.06 4.49
N LEU A 268 -4.60 -10.57 4.68
CA LEU A 268 -4.81 -9.37 5.48
C LEU A 268 -4.34 -9.55 6.93
N ASN A 269 -4.47 -10.76 7.49
CA ASN A 269 -3.96 -11.09 8.82
C ASN A 269 -2.43 -10.93 8.87
N ASP A 270 -1.71 -11.35 7.83
CA ASP A 270 -0.27 -11.15 7.75
C ASP A 270 0.08 -9.67 7.59
N ALA A 271 -0.69 -8.92 6.78
CA ALA A 271 -0.51 -7.48 6.60
C ALA A 271 -0.67 -6.73 7.94
N ILE A 272 -1.71 -7.07 8.70
CA ILE A 272 -1.94 -6.56 10.06
C ILE A 272 -0.79 -6.99 10.98
N GLY A 273 -0.30 -8.21 10.86
CA GLY A 273 0.86 -8.70 11.62
C GLY A 273 2.15 -7.91 11.39
N LEU A 274 2.32 -7.30 10.20
CA LEU A 274 3.44 -6.43 9.88
C LEU A 274 3.28 -4.99 10.39
N PHE A 275 2.04 -4.56 10.66
CA PHE A 275 1.72 -3.18 11.06
C PHE A 275 2.50 -2.68 12.30
N PRO A 276 2.64 -3.46 13.40
CA PRO A 276 3.42 -3.02 14.56
C PRO A 276 4.90 -2.76 14.22
N PHE A 277 5.47 -3.57 13.31
CA PHE A 277 6.84 -3.37 12.87
C PHE A 277 6.96 -2.09 12.01
N ILE A 278 6.11 -1.92 11.00
CA ILE A 278 6.11 -0.76 10.09
C ILE A 278 5.90 0.56 10.85
N THR A 279 5.02 0.57 11.85
CA THR A 279 4.80 1.76 12.69
C THR A 279 5.94 2.01 13.68
N SER A 280 6.73 0.98 14.03
CA SER A 280 7.89 1.11 14.92
C SER A 280 9.21 1.49 14.22
N LEU A 281 9.18 1.76 12.92
CA LEU A 281 10.38 2.14 12.15
C LEU A 281 11.04 3.40 12.74
N LYS A 282 12.37 3.35 12.85
CA LYS A 282 13.25 4.43 13.33
C LYS A 282 13.51 5.48 12.26
N SER A 283 13.69 5.06 11.02
CA SER A 283 13.86 5.95 9.86
C SER A 283 13.20 5.36 8.62
N VAL A 284 12.83 6.27 7.72
CA VAL A 284 12.36 5.95 6.37
C VAL A 284 13.15 6.82 5.41
N ASP A 285 14.01 6.19 4.62
CA ASP A 285 14.87 6.84 3.64
C ASP A 285 14.26 6.70 2.24
N SER A 286 14.69 7.55 1.32
CA SER A 286 14.29 7.50 -0.09
C SER A 286 15.52 7.42 -0.99
N LEU A 287 15.44 6.57 -2.00
CA LEU A 287 16.41 6.47 -3.09
C LEU A 287 15.77 6.92 -4.40
N GLN A 288 16.63 7.25 -5.36
CA GLN A 288 16.21 7.67 -6.67
C GLN A 288 17.07 6.99 -7.72
N LEU A 289 16.42 6.41 -8.72
CA LEU A 289 17.08 5.97 -9.94
C LEU A 289 17.31 7.18 -10.84
N THR A 290 18.57 7.57 -11.00
CA THR A 290 18.96 8.64 -11.91
C THR A 290 19.16 8.10 -13.33
N GLY A 291 19.23 9.00 -14.30
CA GLY A 291 19.25 8.63 -15.70
C GLY A 291 19.10 9.84 -16.60
N SER A 292 18.90 9.57 -17.89
CA SER A 292 18.76 10.60 -18.92
C SER A 292 17.63 10.27 -19.89
N ASP A 293 17.11 11.33 -20.50
CA ASP A 293 16.14 11.23 -21.56
C ASP A 293 16.75 10.57 -22.80
N SER A 294 16.06 9.58 -23.36
CA SER A 294 16.49 8.86 -24.55
C SER A 294 15.32 8.71 -25.52
N TYR A 295 15.57 8.93 -26.81
CA TYR A 295 14.59 8.80 -27.87
C TYR A 295 15.04 7.70 -28.82
N ILE A 296 14.34 6.57 -28.79
CA ILE A 296 14.70 5.38 -29.56
C ILE A 296 13.72 5.21 -30.71
N TYR A 297 14.23 5.09 -31.93
CA TYR A 297 13.38 4.85 -33.10
C TYR A 297 12.70 3.48 -32.97
N THR A 298 11.37 3.47 -32.98
CA THR A 298 10.59 2.23 -32.87
C THR A 298 9.86 2.00 -34.20
N PRO A 299 10.31 1.04 -35.03
CA PRO A 299 9.75 0.79 -36.37
C PRO A 299 8.24 0.56 -36.36
N GLN A 300 7.73 -0.14 -35.34
CA GLN A 300 6.29 -0.41 -35.19
C GLN A 300 5.43 0.86 -35.15
N TYR A 301 5.98 1.97 -34.64
CA TYR A 301 5.28 3.25 -34.54
C TYR A 301 5.76 4.28 -35.56
N GLY A 302 6.76 3.93 -36.39
CA GLY A 302 7.36 4.82 -37.38
C GLY A 302 7.98 6.10 -36.80
N LYS A 303 8.31 6.14 -35.50
CA LYS A 303 8.78 7.35 -34.81
C LYS A 303 9.70 7.06 -33.64
N ASN A 304 10.40 8.09 -33.18
CA ASN A 304 11.15 8.06 -31.95
C ASN A 304 10.20 8.06 -30.74
N ILE A 305 10.37 7.07 -29.86
CA ILE A 305 9.64 6.95 -28.62
C ILE A 305 10.56 7.37 -27.46
N TYR A 306 10.00 8.15 -26.55
CA TYR A 306 10.70 8.58 -25.34
C TYR A 306 10.87 7.42 -24.34
N TYR A 307 12.06 7.28 -23.79
CA TYR A 307 12.42 6.39 -22.70
C TYR A 307 13.32 7.12 -21.70
N PHE A 308 13.30 6.68 -20.44
CA PHE A 308 14.24 7.14 -19.42
C PHE A 308 15.35 6.09 -19.27
N LYS A 309 16.55 6.39 -19.79
CA LYS A 309 17.69 5.48 -19.71
C LYS A 309 18.34 5.63 -18.35
N LEU A 310 18.36 4.55 -17.57
CA LEU A 310 18.95 4.54 -16.23
C LEU A 310 20.47 4.76 -16.30
N ASN A 311 21.00 5.49 -15.31
CA ASN A 311 22.43 5.58 -15.10
C ASN A 311 22.90 4.26 -14.45
N GLU A 312 23.81 3.55 -15.12
CA GLU A 312 24.26 2.22 -14.70
C GLU A 312 25.00 2.23 -13.36
N GLU A 313 25.82 3.24 -13.09
CA GLU A 313 26.56 3.37 -11.82
C GLU A 313 25.58 3.56 -10.66
N ASN A 314 24.67 4.52 -10.79
CA ASN A 314 23.61 4.74 -9.81
C ASN A 314 22.72 3.51 -9.61
N LEU A 315 22.39 2.79 -10.69
CA LEU A 315 21.64 1.53 -10.60
C LEU A 315 22.42 0.49 -9.76
N GLN A 316 23.72 0.31 -9.98
CA GLN A 316 24.51 -0.63 -9.16
C GLN A 316 24.63 -0.20 -7.69
N GLU A 317 24.76 1.10 -7.41
CA GLU A 317 24.74 1.63 -6.04
C GLU A 317 23.42 1.31 -5.33
N VAL A 318 22.29 1.60 -5.99
CA VAL A 318 20.96 1.30 -5.49
C VAL A 318 20.80 -0.20 -5.23
N LYS A 319 21.19 -1.05 -6.19
CA LYS A 319 21.15 -2.52 -6.04
C LYS A 319 21.94 -2.99 -4.82
N THR A 320 23.17 -2.49 -4.67
CA THR A 320 24.05 -2.86 -3.55
C THR A 320 23.44 -2.45 -2.22
N LYS A 321 22.91 -1.23 -2.12
CA LYS A 321 22.25 -0.75 -0.90
C LYS A 321 21.03 -1.59 -0.53
N LEU A 322 20.14 -1.88 -1.49
CA LEU A 322 18.95 -2.67 -1.23
C LEU A 322 19.28 -4.13 -0.87
N LYS A 323 20.27 -4.75 -1.52
CA LYS A 323 20.79 -6.07 -1.14
C LYS A 323 21.33 -6.08 0.29
N ASN A 324 22.07 -5.05 0.67
CA ASN A 324 22.59 -4.94 2.04
C ASN A 324 21.46 -4.77 3.06
N ASP A 325 20.41 -4.02 2.73
CA ASP A 325 19.26 -3.86 3.63
C ASP A 325 18.49 -5.18 3.85
N LEU A 326 18.44 -6.05 2.82
CA LEU A 326 17.79 -7.36 2.90
C LEU A 326 18.61 -8.43 3.63
N ASN A 327 19.95 -8.34 3.57
CA ASN A 327 20.84 -9.33 4.18
C ASN A 327 21.40 -8.92 5.56
N ALA A 328 21.11 -7.70 6.01
CA ALA A 328 21.63 -7.13 7.27
C ALA A 328 21.23 -7.90 8.51
#